data_AF-A0A0X3PVF9-F1
#
_entry.id   AF-A0A0X3PVF9-F1
#
_cell.length_a   1.000
_cell.length_b   1.000
_cell.length_c   1.000
_cell.angle_alpha   90.00
_cell.angle_beta   90.00
_cell.angle_gamma   90.00
#
_symmetry.space_group_name_H-M   'P 1'
#
loop_
_entity.id
_entity.type
_entity.pdbx_description
1 polymer ?
#
loop_
_entity_poly.entity_id
_entity_poly.type
_entity_poly.pdbx_seq_one_letter_code
_entity_poly.pdbx_strand_id
1 'polypeptide(L)'
;MALVQHSPCARSVSLRWPTFLQRSLPSTPASPSKSRTRGRSTNSTSWSLVGAAQPLKGAAAVGRHVFSPLARGSVALFAALFFYLLIAFSWLQSLVWSPTVQLDDCLASFFAEDELRGENQYYCSRCAKLSNGLMHSEILCLPEVLCLHLKRFRNDSHSLSKVSSSVSFPLHRLDLSSYLHPSCPDKVTTYDLMGVICHTGGVTFGHYYCYALNRYTNSWYEFDDTLVNPVEAADVAALASRAYVLVYRKQNENIAPLRMQVDSLLSELSLSSSMANSVWIGRRWITRFFNFSDPGPVNNEDFLCNHGYFKPLLWEHRDDFVFEIPTKVWNLFIERFGGGPMVRTLEVCATCKSTLRALDERRQYERAEFLRLRKLPITSQCVISAKWFSSWVNFVEGHQINPPGPITNLDVLDPVPSSDSKHPLTYQFRRGSAWEPISTGCWELLFKSYGGGPTYVLPVISSSPSTATLDDENASDKEVDDLDDDDEEEEEEE
;
A
#
# COMPACT_ATOMS: atom_id res chain seq x y z
N MET A 1 -10.11 -17.14 5.59
CA MET A 1 -9.08 -16.08 5.61
C MET A 1 -8.18 -16.26 4.40
N ALA A 2 -8.36 -15.46 3.35
CA ALA A 2 -7.59 -15.57 2.11
C ALA A 2 -6.24 -14.87 2.24
N LEU A 3 -5.14 -15.63 2.18
CA LEU A 3 -3.78 -15.11 2.06
C LEU A 3 -3.58 -14.54 0.65
N VAL A 4 -3.54 -13.22 0.54
CA VAL A 4 -3.13 -12.50 -0.68
C VAL A 4 -1.62 -12.65 -0.85
N GLN A 5 -1.19 -13.53 -1.76
CA GLN A 5 0.20 -13.59 -2.20
C GLN A 5 0.53 -12.36 -3.05
N HIS A 6 1.42 -11.51 -2.54
CA HIS A 6 1.95 -10.35 -3.25
C HIS A 6 2.70 -10.79 -4.51
N SER A 7 2.32 -10.20 -5.65
CA SER A 7 3.08 -10.29 -6.90
C SER A 7 4.15 -9.19 -6.92
N PRO A 8 5.36 -9.42 -7.48
CA PRO A 8 6.46 -8.45 -7.41
C PRO A 8 6.29 -7.18 -8.27
N CYS A 9 5.17 -6.97 -8.95
CA CYS A 9 5.02 -5.87 -9.94
C CYS A 9 3.99 -4.78 -9.59
N ALA A 10 3.44 -4.77 -8.37
CA ALA A 10 2.59 -3.67 -7.90
C ALA A 10 3.38 -2.73 -6.99
N ARG A 11 4.22 -1.87 -7.56
CA ARG A 11 4.71 -0.69 -6.83
C ARG A 11 3.57 0.31 -6.78
N SER A 12 2.82 0.30 -5.68
CA SER A 12 2.01 1.46 -5.29
C SER A 12 2.97 2.63 -5.08
N VAL A 13 2.99 3.60 -5.99
CA VAL A 13 3.66 4.88 -5.74
C VAL A 13 2.71 5.71 -4.87
N SER A 14 2.60 5.33 -3.60
CA SER A 14 2.15 6.23 -2.56
C SER A 14 3.41 6.87 -1.98
N LEU A 15 3.77 8.05 -2.46
CA LEU A 15 4.75 8.89 -1.79
C LEU A 15 4.14 9.37 -0.46
N ARG A 16 4.20 8.51 0.57
CA ARG A 16 4.04 8.94 1.96
C ARG A 16 5.42 9.30 2.49
N TRP A 17 5.58 10.56 2.83
CA TRP A 17 6.72 11.07 3.56
C TRP A 17 6.78 10.45 4.97
N PRO A 18 7.94 9.97 5.43
CA PRO A 18 8.09 9.53 6.81
C PRO A 18 8.24 10.75 7.74
N THR A 19 7.23 11.01 8.56
CA THR A 19 7.34 11.80 9.79
C THR A 19 8.28 11.07 10.74
N PHE A 20 9.54 11.52 10.82
CA PHE A 20 10.48 11.07 11.85
C PHE A 20 10.38 11.98 13.08
N LEU A 21 10.31 11.32 14.23
CA LEU A 21 9.98 11.84 15.55
C LEU A 21 10.87 12.99 16.03
N GLN A 22 10.19 13.95 16.67
CA GLN A 22 10.74 14.83 17.71
C GLN A 22 11.65 14.04 18.66
N ARG A 23 12.94 14.39 18.68
CA ARG A 23 13.76 14.23 19.87
C ARG A 23 13.75 15.56 20.63
N SER A 24 13.04 15.53 21.75
CA SER A 24 13.19 16.45 22.87
C SER A 24 14.59 16.36 23.46
N LEU A 25 15.14 17.50 23.91
CA LEU A 25 16.13 17.69 24.98
C LEU A 25 16.33 19.22 25.20
N PRO A 26 16.85 19.68 26.35
CA PRO A 26 16.01 20.30 27.38
C PRO A 26 16.22 21.82 27.55
N SER A 27 15.29 22.39 28.31
CA SER A 27 15.23 23.74 28.87
C SER A 27 16.53 24.26 29.49
N THR A 28 16.82 25.55 29.29
CA THR A 28 17.33 26.44 30.35
C THR A 28 17.00 27.92 30.02
N PRO A 29 16.87 28.79 31.04
CA PRO A 29 16.05 30.00 30.96
C PRO A 29 16.89 31.29 30.84
N ALA A 30 16.33 32.34 30.24
CA ALA A 30 16.60 33.73 30.60
C ALA A 30 15.58 34.69 29.96
N SER A 31 14.75 35.29 30.81
CA SER A 31 14.02 36.55 30.55
C SER A 31 14.86 37.72 31.14
N PRO A 32 14.40 38.98 31.10
CA PRO A 32 13.86 39.79 30.00
C PRO A 32 14.55 41.18 29.94
N SER A 33 14.35 41.97 28.88
CA SER A 33 14.19 43.44 29.08
C SER A 33 13.49 44.13 27.91
N LYS A 34 12.64 45.09 28.31
CA LYS A 34 11.87 46.02 27.51
C LYS A 34 12.79 47.03 26.84
N SER A 35 12.43 47.55 25.65
CA SER A 35 11.93 48.93 25.55
C SER A 35 11.82 49.43 24.10
N ARG A 36 10.75 50.21 23.95
CA ARG A 36 10.32 51.10 22.89
C ARG A 36 11.41 52.14 22.57
N THR A 37 11.61 52.51 21.30
CA THR A 37 11.57 53.91 20.82
C THR A 37 11.78 54.06 19.31
N ARG A 38 11.12 55.09 18.79
CA ARG A 38 11.14 55.65 17.44
C ARG A 38 12.56 56.08 17.00
N GLY A 39 12.83 55.95 15.70
CA GLY A 39 13.86 56.71 14.99
C GLY A 39 13.57 56.75 13.49
N ARG A 40 13.15 57.92 13.00
CA ARG A 40 12.91 58.25 11.58
C ARG A 40 14.16 58.99 11.07
N SER A 41 14.74 58.56 9.96
CA SER A 41 15.67 59.33 9.10
C SER A 41 16.07 58.44 7.92
N THR A 42 15.42 58.52 6.76
CA THR A 42 15.88 59.29 5.57
C THR A 42 17.32 59.04 5.14
N ASN A 43 17.48 58.33 4.02
CA ASN A 43 18.36 58.61 2.87
C ASN A 43 18.17 57.44 1.88
N SER A 44 17.41 57.59 0.79
CA SER A 44 17.79 58.25 -0.47
C SER A 44 19.13 57.74 -1.03
N THR A 45 19.06 56.84 -2.00
CA THR A 45 19.91 56.90 -3.20
C THR A 45 19.25 56.11 -4.32
N SER A 46 18.70 56.87 -5.26
CA SER A 46 18.27 56.45 -6.59
C SER A 46 19.49 56.24 -7.48
N TRP A 47 19.48 55.18 -8.29
CA TRP A 47 20.15 55.16 -9.59
C TRP A 47 19.07 54.94 -10.65
N SER A 48 18.99 55.89 -11.58
CA SER A 48 18.05 55.97 -12.69
C SER A 48 18.75 55.63 -14.01
N LEU A 49 17.98 55.72 -15.12
CA LEU A 49 18.35 55.75 -16.57
C LEU A 49 18.33 54.37 -17.27
N VAL A 50 17.70 54.15 -18.44
CA VAL A 50 17.07 54.99 -19.48
C VAL A 50 16.02 54.16 -20.23
N GLY A 51 14.97 54.81 -20.74
CA GLY A 51 14.17 54.27 -21.84
C GLY A 51 12.98 55.17 -22.20
N ALA A 52 13.25 56.24 -22.94
CA ALA A 52 12.30 57.28 -23.31
C ALA A 52 11.36 56.89 -24.46
N ALA A 53 10.11 57.36 -24.39
CA ALA A 53 9.30 57.72 -25.57
C ALA A 53 8.35 58.86 -25.17
N GLN A 54 8.50 60.02 -25.81
CA GLN A 54 7.58 61.17 -25.71
C GLN A 54 6.42 61.02 -26.72
N PRO A 55 5.29 61.71 -26.50
CA PRO A 55 4.49 62.24 -27.59
C PRO A 55 4.51 63.78 -27.64
N LEU A 56 4.47 64.29 -28.87
CA LEU A 56 4.44 65.69 -29.26
C LEU A 56 3.17 66.44 -28.80
N LYS A 57 3.38 67.71 -28.47
CA LYS A 57 2.35 68.73 -28.26
C LYS A 57 1.87 69.29 -29.60
N GLY A 58 0.56 69.46 -29.73
CA GLY A 58 -0.08 70.33 -30.73
C GLY A 58 -1.35 70.91 -30.12
N ALA A 59 -1.37 72.23 -29.89
CA ALA A 59 -2.44 72.96 -29.22
C ALA A 59 -3.51 73.43 -30.22
N ALA A 60 -4.77 73.41 -29.80
CA ALA A 60 -5.79 74.35 -30.28
C ALA A 60 -6.81 74.59 -29.15
N ALA A 61 -6.90 75.85 -28.71
CA ALA A 61 -7.79 76.33 -27.68
C ALA A 61 -9.17 76.64 -28.26
N VAL A 62 -10.26 76.15 -27.64
CA VAL A 62 -11.62 76.69 -27.81
C VAL A 62 -12.42 76.51 -26.52
N GLY A 63 -13.04 77.60 -26.04
CA GLY A 63 -14.32 77.56 -25.31
C GLY A 63 -14.27 77.35 -23.79
N ARG A 64 -14.23 78.44 -23.03
CA ARG A 64 -14.75 78.45 -21.65
C ARG A 64 -16.28 78.36 -21.71
N HIS A 65 -16.85 77.18 -21.45
CA HIS A 65 -18.24 77.04 -21.04
C HIS A 65 -18.30 76.47 -19.62
N VAL A 66 -18.88 77.28 -18.72
CA VAL A 66 -19.19 76.94 -17.34
C VAL A 66 -20.34 75.93 -17.36
N PHE A 67 -20.05 74.65 -17.11
CA PHE A 67 -21.06 73.66 -16.75
C PHE A 67 -21.16 73.56 -15.22
N SER A 68 -22.39 73.58 -14.73
CA SER A 68 -22.77 73.59 -13.32
C SER A 68 -22.28 72.34 -12.56
N PRO A 69 -22.08 72.42 -11.22
CA PRO A 69 -21.47 71.33 -10.44
C PRO A 69 -22.36 70.10 -10.26
N LEU A 70 -23.65 70.15 -10.60
CA LEU A 70 -24.59 69.06 -10.30
C LEU A 70 -24.60 67.89 -11.28
N ALA A 71 -24.02 68.02 -12.49
CA ALA A 71 -24.06 66.93 -13.48
C ALA A 71 -22.85 65.96 -13.42
N ARG A 72 -21.78 66.30 -12.70
CA ARG A 72 -20.58 65.45 -12.55
C ARG A 72 -20.71 64.38 -11.48
N GLY A 73 -21.52 64.64 -10.45
CA GLY A 73 -21.80 63.67 -9.39
C GLY A 73 -22.57 62.45 -9.91
N SER A 74 -23.57 62.69 -10.78
CA SER A 74 -24.44 61.63 -11.29
C SER A 74 -23.72 60.65 -12.22
N VAL A 75 -22.88 61.13 -13.15
CA VAL A 75 -22.15 60.25 -14.08
C VAL A 75 -21.10 59.40 -13.36
N ALA A 76 -20.42 59.96 -12.35
CA ALA A 76 -19.48 59.22 -11.52
C ALA A 76 -20.18 58.16 -10.65
N LEU A 77 -21.37 58.48 -10.11
CA LEU A 77 -22.21 57.52 -9.39
C LEU A 77 -22.72 56.39 -10.28
N PHE A 78 -23.16 56.68 -11.51
CA PHE A 78 -23.56 55.65 -12.47
C PHE A 78 -22.39 54.78 -12.92
N ALA A 79 -21.21 55.37 -13.15
CA ALA A 79 -20.01 54.62 -13.49
C ALA A 79 -19.53 53.73 -12.33
N ALA A 80 -19.58 54.23 -11.09
CA ALA A 80 -19.26 53.45 -9.90
C ALA A 80 -20.29 52.32 -9.69
N LEU A 81 -21.58 52.60 -9.82
CA LEU A 81 -22.64 51.60 -9.70
C LEU A 81 -22.52 50.51 -10.78
N PHE A 82 -22.21 50.91 -12.02
CA PHE A 82 -21.95 49.99 -13.13
C PHE A 82 -20.70 49.14 -12.89
N PHE A 83 -19.63 49.73 -12.34
CA PHE A 83 -18.42 48.99 -11.96
C PHE A 83 -18.69 47.99 -10.82
N TYR A 84 -19.46 48.38 -9.80
CA TYR A 84 -19.89 47.47 -8.74
C TYR A 84 -20.85 46.38 -9.25
N LEU A 85 -21.73 46.70 -10.20
CA LEU A 85 -22.60 45.72 -10.86
C LEU A 85 -21.81 44.77 -11.75
N LEU A 86 -20.76 45.22 -12.43
CA LEU A 86 -19.85 44.37 -13.20
C LEU A 86 -19.02 43.45 -12.31
N ILE A 87 -18.55 43.96 -11.16
CA ILE A 87 -17.86 43.13 -10.16
C ILE A 87 -18.84 42.13 -9.54
N ALA A 88 -20.06 42.55 -9.20
CA ALA A 88 -21.11 41.68 -8.68
C ALA A 88 -21.54 40.64 -9.70
N PHE A 89 -21.61 41.00 -11.00
CA PHE A 89 -21.90 40.08 -12.09
C PHE A 89 -20.73 39.12 -12.35
N SER A 90 -19.48 39.57 -12.25
CA SER A 90 -18.30 38.70 -12.31
C SER A 90 -18.22 37.75 -11.11
N TRP A 91 -18.60 38.21 -9.91
CA TRP A 91 -18.73 37.38 -8.72
C TRP A 91 -19.88 36.38 -8.87
N LEU A 92 -21.05 36.81 -9.35
CA LEU A 92 -22.17 35.93 -9.69
C LEU A 92 -21.76 34.93 -10.78
N GLN A 93 -21.03 35.36 -11.80
CA GLN A 93 -20.54 34.50 -12.86
C GLN A 93 -19.53 33.49 -12.31
N SER A 94 -18.68 33.84 -11.36
CA SER A 94 -17.79 32.87 -10.68
C SER A 94 -18.52 31.92 -9.70
N LEU A 95 -19.67 32.34 -9.16
CA LEU A 95 -20.59 31.50 -8.38
C LEU A 95 -21.42 30.56 -9.26
N VAL A 96 -21.63 30.91 -10.54
CA VAL A 96 -22.44 30.15 -11.52
C VAL A 96 -21.54 29.34 -12.48
N TRP A 97 -20.29 29.74 -12.69
CA TRP A 97 -19.32 29.15 -13.62
C TRP A 97 -17.98 28.95 -12.92
N SER A 98 -17.89 27.88 -12.13
CA SER A 98 -16.58 27.31 -11.79
C SER A 98 -16.00 26.70 -13.08
N PRO A 99 -14.81 27.10 -13.55
CA PRO A 99 -14.22 26.48 -14.72
C PRO A 99 -14.05 24.99 -14.45
N THR A 100 -14.61 24.16 -15.33
CA THR A 100 -14.49 22.70 -15.20
C THR A 100 -13.04 22.32 -15.46
N VAL A 101 -12.36 21.81 -14.44
CA VAL A 101 -10.97 21.34 -14.53
C VAL A 101 -10.97 20.02 -15.29
N GLN A 102 -10.09 19.84 -16.27
CA GLN A 102 -9.92 18.56 -16.94
C GLN A 102 -8.91 17.68 -16.17
N LEU A 103 -9.05 16.37 -16.28
CA LEU A 103 -8.07 15.44 -15.74
C LEU A 103 -6.67 15.70 -16.33
N ASP A 104 -6.59 16.08 -17.60
CA ASP A 104 -5.34 16.46 -18.26
C ASP A 104 -4.67 17.66 -17.58
N ASP A 105 -5.44 18.65 -17.11
CA ASP A 105 -4.90 19.79 -16.35
C ASP A 105 -4.27 19.32 -15.03
N CYS A 106 -4.93 18.37 -14.36
CA CYS A 106 -4.42 17.77 -13.13
C CYS A 106 -3.16 16.94 -13.35
N LEU A 107 -3.09 16.17 -14.44
CA LEU A 107 -1.91 15.39 -14.83
C LEU A 107 -0.76 16.32 -15.22
N ALA A 108 -1.01 17.34 -16.03
CA ALA A 108 -0.02 18.36 -16.39
C ALA A 108 0.53 19.05 -15.14
N SER A 109 -0.33 19.41 -14.19
CA SER A 109 0.11 19.99 -12.91
C SER A 109 0.89 19.00 -12.03
N PHE A 110 0.58 17.71 -12.08
CA PHE A 110 1.30 16.68 -11.31
C PHE A 110 2.72 16.43 -11.83
N PHE A 111 2.89 16.47 -13.15
CA PHE A 111 4.16 16.24 -13.82
C PHE A 111 4.98 17.52 -14.09
N ALA A 112 4.41 18.69 -13.79
CA ALA A 112 5.14 19.96 -13.85
C ALA A 112 6.32 19.96 -12.87
N GLU A 113 7.35 20.73 -13.22
CA GLU A 113 8.48 20.97 -12.32
C GLU A 113 8.02 21.76 -11.09
N ASP A 114 8.34 21.23 -9.91
CA ASP A 114 8.04 21.82 -8.62
C ASP A 114 9.33 22.31 -7.94
N GLU A 115 9.23 23.41 -7.22
CA GLU A 115 10.37 24.05 -6.59
C GLU A 115 10.44 23.74 -5.08
N LEU A 116 11.49 23.05 -4.68
CA LEU A 116 11.79 22.70 -3.30
C LEU A 116 12.48 23.88 -2.60
N ARG A 117 11.77 24.57 -1.70
CA ARG A 117 12.26 25.72 -0.92
C ARG A 117 11.80 25.66 0.53
N GLY A 118 12.47 26.42 1.40
CA GLY A 118 12.08 26.57 2.81
C GLY A 118 12.12 25.24 3.57
N GLU A 119 10.97 24.85 4.15
CA GLU A 119 10.85 23.59 4.89
C GLU A 119 10.93 22.34 4.00
N ASN A 120 10.75 22.49 2.68
CA ASN A 120 10.79 21.39 1.70
C ASN A 120 12.16 21.20 1.04
N GLN A 121 13.22 21.85 1.54
CA GLN A 121 14.56 21.70 0.98
C GLN A 121 15.06 20.26 0.99
N TYR A 122 15.73 19.85 -0.09
CA TYR A 122 16.32 18.52 -0.18
C TYR A 122 17.76 18.53 0.33
N TYR A 123 18.22 17.39 0.86
CA TYR A 123 19.61 17.23 1.25
C TYR A 123 20.49 16.92 0.05
N CYS A 124 21.39 17.84 -0.31
CA CYS A 124 22.36 17.62 -1.37
C CYS A 124 23.61 16.94 -0.79
N SER A 125 23.84 15.68 -1.13
CA SER A 125 25.01 14.90 -0.68
C SER A 125 26.35 15.52 -1.08
N ARG A 126 26.42 16.18 -2.24
CA ARG A 126 27.61 16.89 -2.71
C ARG A 126 27.90 18.16 -1.90
N CYS A 127 26.86 18.90 -1.51
CA CYS A 127 27.00 20.13 -0.73
C CYS A 127 27.00 19.88 0.78
N ALA A 128 26.65 18.66 1.20
CA ALA A 128 26.44 18.25 2.59
C ALA A 128 25.47 19.15 3.38
N LYS A 129 24.44 19.71 2.73
CA LYS A 129 23.46 20.63 3.35
C LYS A 129 22.09 20.57 2.68
N LEU A 130 21.08 21.04 3.42
CA LEU A 130 19.76 21.34 2.86
C LEU A 130 19.86 22.48 1.84
N SER A 131 19.29 22.25 0.66
CA SER A 131 19.40 23.14 -0.50
C SER A 131 18.06 23.26 -1.21
N ASN A 132 17.85 24.40 -1.87
CA ASN A 132 16.75 24.53 -2.81
C ASN A 132 17.01 23.64 -4.03
N GLY A 133 15.95 23.11 -4.62
CA GLY A 133 16.06 22.25 -5.80
C GLY A 133 14.82 22.31 -6.67
N LEU A 134 14.94 21.75 -7.87
CA LEU A 134 13.82 21.54 -8.79
C LEU A 134 13.53 20.04 -8.81
N MET A 135 12.26 19.68 -8.64
CA MET A 135 11.78 18.31 -8.67
C MET A 135 10.80 18.17 -9.82
N HIS A 136 11.04 17.21 -10.70
CA HIS A 136 10.04 16.77 -11.68
C HIS A 136 9.93 15.24 -11.59
N SER A 137 8.85 14.70 -12.11
CA SER A 137 8.60 13.25 -12.14
C SER A 137 8.28 12.84 -13.57
N GLU A 138 8.64 11.62 -13.93
CA GLU A 138 8.32 11.02 -15.22
C GLU A 138 7.98 9.53 -15.02
N ILE A 139 7.21 8.96 -15.93
CA ILE A 139 6.76 7.57 -15.86
C ILE A 139 7.79 6.67 -16.54
N LEU A 140 8.41 5.76 -15.77
CA LEU A 140 9.34 4.75 -16.30
C LEU A 140 8.66 3.50 -16.87
N CYS A 141 7.46 3.19 -16.40
CA CYS A 141 6.67 2.04 -16.83
C CYS A 141 5.18 2.24 -16.52
N LEU A 142 4.33 1.82 -17.45
CA LEU A 142 2.88 1.97 -17.38
C LEU A 142 2.20 0.70 -16.86
N PRO A 143 1.40 0.78 -15.78
CA PRO A 143 0.74 -0.39 -15.21
C PRO A 143 -0.45 -0.85 -16.06
N GLU A 144 -0.80 -2.14 -16.01
CA GLU A 144 -1.99 -2.66 -16.71
C GLU A 144 -3.31 -2.09 -16.16
N VAL A 145 -3.32 -1.73 -14.87
CA VAL A 145 -4.42 -1.01 -14.21
C VAL A 145 -3.84 0.23 -13.52
N LEU A 146 -4.33 1.39 -13.92
CA LEU A 146 -3.92 2.70 -13.42
C LEU A 146 -4.97 3.22 -12.44
N CYS A 147 -4.55 3.51 -11.22
CA CYS A 147 -5.41 4.17 -10.22
C CYS A 147 -4.99 5.63 -10.08
N LEU A 148 -5.89 6.55 -10.42
CA LEU A 148 -5.69 7.99 -10.27
C LEU A 148 -6.51 8.51 -9.09
N HIS A 149 -5.81 8.97 -8.05
CA HIS A 149 -6.43 9.58 -6.89
C HIS A 149 -6.52 11.10 -7.06
N LEU A 150 -7.75 11.63 -7.04
CA LEU A 150 -8.01 13.06 -7.01
C LEU A 150 -7.86 13.56 -5.56
N LYS A 151 -6.78 14.30 -5.27
CA LYS A 151 -6.44 14.80 -3.93
C LYS A 151 -7.43 15.87 -3.44
N ARG A 152 -8.63 15.44 -3.04
CA ARG A 152 -9.72 16.35 -2.63
C ARG A 152 -9.66 16.79 -1.19
N PHE A 153 -9.00 16.04 -0.31
CA PHE A 153 -8.94 16.41 1.11
C PHE A 153 -7.73 17.28 1.40
N ARG A 154 -7.99 18.38 2.11
CA ARG A 154 -6.98 19.30 2.60
C ARG A 154 -7.05 19.36 4.10
N ASN A 155 -5.88 19.30 4.73
CA ASN A 155 -5.71 19.51 6.16
C ASN A 155 -4.72 20.66 6.33
N ASP A 156 -5.25 21.87 6.45
CA ASP A 156 -4.47 23.06 6.76
C ASP A 156 -4.53 23.27 8.29
N SER A 157 -3.55 23.95 8.89
CA SER A 157 -3.39 24.04 10.36
C SER A 157 -4.62 24.52 11.15
N HIS A 158 -5.62 25.08 10.47
CA HIS A 158 -6.86 25.58 11.05
C HIS A 158 -8.14 25.04 10.37
N SER A 159 -8.05 24.21 9.33
CA SER A 159 -9.24 23.69 8.65
C SER A 159 -9.02 22.32 7.98
N LEU A 160 -9.99 21.43 8.21
CA LEU A 160 -10.22 20.27 7.35
C LEU A 160 -11.23 20.68 6.28
N SER A 161 -10.86 20.58 5.01
CA SER A 161 -11.75 20.92 3.91
C SER A 161 -11.71 19.87 2.79
N LYS A 162 -12.81 19.79 2.05
CA LYS A 162 -12.93 18.95 0.84
C LYS A 162 -13.08 19.85 -0.38
N VAL A 163 -12.22 19.65 -1.36
CA VAL A 163 -12.27 20.30 -2.67
C VAL A 163 -13.41 19.66 -3.48
N SER A 164 -14.46 20.44 -3.71
CA SER A 164 -15.67 20.04 -4.44
C SER A 164 -15.64 20.43 -5.93
N SER A 165 -14.52 20.96 -6.43
CA SER A 165 -14.39 21.34 -7.85
C SER A 165 -14.63 20.14 -8.77
N SER A 166 -15.40 20.36 -9.83
CA SER A 166 -15.64 19.34 -10.85
C SER A 166 -14.36 19.08 -11.64
N VAL A 167 -13.97 17.81 -11.70
CA VAL A 167 -12.88 17.31 -12.54
C VAL A 167 -13.49 16.44 -13.62
N SER A 168 -13.53 16.91 -14.86
CA SER A 168 -13.97 16.11 -16.00
C SER A 168 -12.89 15.10 -16.37
N PHE A 169 -13.27 13.86 -16.67
CA PHE A 169 -12.35 12.78 -17.01
C PHE A 169 -12.90 11.95 -18.18
N PRO A 170 -12.03 11.47 -19.08
CA PRO A 170 -12.45 10.70 -20.25
C PRO A 170 -12.83 9.27 -19.86
N LEU A 171 -13.93 8.75 -20.41
CA LEU A 171 -14.28 7.33 -20.26
C LEU A 171 -13.37 6.42 -21.10
N HIS A 172 -12.85 6.94 -22.21
CA HIS A 172 -12.04 6.19 -23.16
C HIS A 172 -10.81 6.98 -23.60
N ARG A 173 -9.72 6.26 -23.90
CA ARG A 173 -8.48 6.79 -24.48
C ARG A 173 -7.84 7.94 -23.69
N LEU A 174 -7.75 7.81 -22.37
CA LEU A 174 -6.82 8.63 -21.58
C LEU A 174 -5.39 8.29 -22.04
N ASP A 175 -4.66 9.27 -22.56
CA ASP A 175 -3.29 9.08 -23.06
C ASP A 175 -2.25 9.64 -22.09
N LEU A 176 -1.30 8.80 -21.67
CA LEU A 176 -0.20 9.20 -20.80
C LEU A 176 1.14 9.38 -21.53
N SER A 177 1.15 9.32 -22.86
CA SER A 177 2.36 9.39 -23.69
C SER A 177 3.25 10.59 -23.38
N SER A 178 2.65 11.75 -23.09
CA SER A 178 3.34 13.01 -22.77
C SER A 178 4.12 13.01 -21.46
N TYR A 179 3.92 12.02 -20.59
CA TYR A 179 4.52 11.95 -19.25
C TYR A 179 5.53 10.81 -19.11
N LEU A 180 5.86 10.12 -20.21
CA LEU A 180 6.79 9.00 -20.21
C LEU A 180 8.24 9.48 -20.24
N HIS A 181 9.08 8.86 -19.40
CA HIS A 181 10.52 8.98 -19.52
C HIS A 181 10.98 8.34 -20.85
N PRO A 182 12.00 8.87 -21.55
CA PRO A 182 12.48 8.33 -22.84
C PRO A 182 12.91 6.85 -22.81
N SER A 183 13.21 6.31 -21.64
CA SER A 183 13.56 4.89 -21.43
C SER A 183 12.36 3.98 -21.16
N CYS A 184 11.12 4.50 -21.20
CA CYS A 184 9.92 3.71 -20.98
C CYS A 184 9.76 2.68 -22.11
N PRO A 185 9.66 1.37 -21.81
CA PRO A 185 9.55 0.34 -22.85
C PRO A 185 8.13 0.18 -23.41
N ASP A 186 7.15 0.84 -22.79
CA ASP A 186 5.73 0.67 -23.11
C ASP A 186 5.36 1.28 -24.47
N LYS A 187 4.76 0.46 -25.33
CA LYS A 187 4.23 0.89 -26.65
C LYS A 187 2.77 1.34 -26.59
N VAL A 188 2.06 0.91 -25.56
CA VAL A 188 0.64 1.19 -25.36
C VAL A 188 0.52 2.17 -24.20
N THR A 189 0.00 3.35 -24.48
CA THR A 189 -0.06 4.47 -23.52
C THR A 189 -1.48 4.91 -23.18
N THR A 190 -2.47 4.29 -23.82
CA THR A 190 -3.88 4.64 -23.72
C THR A 190 -4.64 3.76 -22.74
N TYR A 191 -5.56 4.37 -22.01
CA TYR A 191 -6.37 3.72 -21.00
C TYR A 191 -7.86 4.03 -21.16
N ASP A 192 -8.70 3.07 -20.80
CA ASP A 192 -10.15 3.27 -20.65
C ASP A 192 -10.56 3.14 -19.20
N LEU A 193 -11.55 3.93 -18.80
CA LEU A 193 -12.11 3.91 -17.48
C LEU A 193 -12.86 2.58 -17.27
N MET A 194 -12.54 1.89 -16.17
CA MET A 194 -13.23 0.67 -15.76
C MET A 194 -13.98 0.82 -14.43
N GLY A 195 -13.65 1.86 -13.65
CA GLY A 195 -14.36 2.14 -12.41
C GLY A 195 -14.09 3.52 -11.84
N VAL A 196 -15.00 3.98 -11.00
CA VAL A 196 -14.92 5.25 -10.27
C VAL A 196 -15.32 5.00 -8.82
N ILE A 197 -14.43 5.29 -7.88
CA ILE A 197 -14.77 5.39 -6.46
C ILE A 197 -15.21 6.82 -6.20
N CYS A 198 -16.42 6.99 -5.71
CA CYS A 198 -16.99 8.29 -5.38
C CYS A 198 -16.97 8.53 -3.87
N HIS A 199 -16.99 9.81 -3.50
CA HIS A 199 -17.14 10.22 -2.11
C HIS A 199 -18.11 11.41 -2.02
N THR A 200 -19.11 11.29 -1.14
CA THR A 200 -20.01 12.39 -0.74
C THR A 200 -19.83 12.77 0.72
N GLY A 201 -20.35 13.93 1.11
CA GLY A 201 -20.16 14.44 2.47
C GLY A 201 -18.82 15.12 2.69
N GLY A 202 -18.57 15.45 3.95
CA GLY A 202 -17.40 16.20 4.43
C GLY A 202 -16.21 15.29 4.75
N VAL A 203 -15.15 15.88 5.32
CA VAL A 203 -13.92 15.14 5.66
C VAL A 203 -14.13 14.19 6.85
N THR A 204 -14.96 14.59 7.81
CA THR A 204 -15.20 13.84 9.06
C THR A 204 -16.34 12.83 8.94
N PHE A 205 -17.36 13.14 8.14
CA PHE A 205 -18.50 12.26 7.90
C PHE A 205 -18.86 12.31 6.41
N GLY A 206 -18.79 11.17 5.76
CA GLY A 206 -19.01 11.02 4.34
C GLY A 206 -19.33 9.59 3.98
N HIS A 207 -19.68 9.38 2.72
CA HIS A 207 -20.12 8.10 2.19
C HIS A 207 -19.34 7.73 0.94
N TYR A 208 -18.93 6.47 0.84
CA TYR A 208 -18.21 5.92 -0.30
C TYR A 208 -19.07 4.90 -1.01
N TYR A 209 -19.06 4.99 -2.33
CA TYR A 209 -19.79 4.10 -3.22
C TYR A 209 -19.05 4.11 -4.56
N CYS A 210 -19.34 3.18 -5.48
CA CYS A 210 -18.58 3.08 -6.71
C CYS A 210 -19.42 2.80 -7.95
N TYR A 211 -18.84 3.15 -9.09
CA TYR A 211 -19.33 2.78 -10.41
C TYR A 211 -18.32 1.84 -11.03
N ALA A 212 -18.77 0.74 -11.63
CA ALA A 212 -17.88 -0.18 -12.32
C ALA A 212 -18.50 -0.67 -13.63
N LEU A 213 -17.65 -0.85 -14.64
CA LEU A 213 -18.03 -1.40 -15.92
C LEU A 213 -18.01 -2.93 -15.84
N ASN A 214 -19.17 -3.57 -16.04
CA ASN A 214 -19.22 -5.01 -16.24
C ASN A 214 -18.75 -5.32 -17.67
N ARG A 215 -17.58 -5.95 -17.78
CA ARG A 215 -16.97 -6.28 -19.08
C ARG A 215 -17.72 -7.33 -19.90
N TYR A 216 -18.55 -8.17 -19.26
CA TYR A 216 -19.27 -9.24 -19.96
C TYR A 216 -20.52 -8.70 -20.64
N THR A 217 -21.23 -7.79 -19.98
CA THR A 217 -22.42 -7.12 -20.53
C THR A 217 -22.10 -5.80 -21.24
N ASN A 218 -20.88 -5.28 -21.03
CA ASN A 218 -20.46 -3.95 -21.44
C ASN A 218 -21.41 -2.85 -20.92
N SER A 219 -21.85 -2.98 -19.67
CA SER A 219 -22.80 -2.06 -19.01
C SER A 219 -22.24 -1.54 -17.69
N TRP A 220 -22.56 -0.29 -17.36
CA TRP A 220 -22.16 0.32 -16.09
C TRP A 220 -23.16 0.00 -14.98
N TYR A 221 -22.63 -0.16 -13.78
CA TYR A 221 -23.41 -0.35 -12.57
C TYR A 221 -22.90 0.57 -11.48
N GLU A 222 -23.82 1.14 -10.71
CA GLU A 222 -23.59 1.76 -9.41
C GLU A 222 -23.68 0.69 -8.33
N PHE A 223 -22.71 0.69 -7.43
CA PHE A 223 -22.66 -0.14 -6.24
C PHE A 223 -22.65 0.79 -5.02
N ASP A 224 -23.78 0.85 -4.34
CA ASP A 224 -24.00 1.62 -3.12
C ASP A 224 -24.35 0.66 -1.98
N ASP A 225 -23.31 0.25 -1.24
CA ASP A 225 -23.35 -0.80 -0.22
C ASP A 225 -24.02 -2.10 -0.71
N THR A 226 -25.26 -2.35 -0.29
CA THR A 226 -26.03 -3.55 -0.66
C THR A 226 -26.85 -3.37 -1.94
N LEU A 227 -26.91 -2.14 -2.48
CA LEU A 227 -27.70 -1.79 -3.65
C LEU A 227 -26.82 -1.79 -4.90
N VAL A 228 -27.29 -2.48 -5.94
CA VAL A 228 -26.63 -2.53 -7.25
C VAL A 228 -27.62 -2.09 -8.32
N ASN A 229 -27.34 -0.96 -8.97
CA ASN A 229 -28.23 -0.36 -9.96
C ASN A 229 -27.53 -0.25 -11.32
N PRO A 230 -28.17 -0.63 -12.44
CA PRO A 230 -27.64 -0.32 -13.77
C PRO A 230 -27.70 1.20 -14.01
N VAL A 231 -26.70 1.73 -14.70
CA VAL A 231 -26.57 3.16 -15.01
C VAL A 231 -26.00 3.38 -16.40
N GLU A 232 -26.25 4.55 -16.98
CA GLU A 232 -25.74 4.89 -18.30
C GLU A 232 -24.32 5.46 -18.23
N ALA A 233 -23.56 5.34 -19.31
CA ALA A 233 -22.22 5.92 -19.40
C ALA A 233 -22.22 7.46 -19.19
N ALA A 234 -23.32 8.13 -19.56
CA ALA A 234 -23.52 9.55 -19.34
C ALA A 234 -23.58 9.91 -17.83
N ASP A 235 -24.19 9.05 -17.01
CA ASP A 235 -24.27 9.25 -15.56
C ASP A 235 -22.87 9.17 -14.94
N VAL A 236 -22.03 8.25 -15.44
CA VAL A 236 -20.64 8.09 -15.00
C VAL A 236 -19.80 9.33 -15.35
N ALA A 237 -19.96 9.88 -16.55
CA ALA A 237 -19.28 11.10 -16.96
C ALA A 237 -19.70 12.33 -16.12
N ALA A 238 -20.92 12.32 -15.57
CA ALA A 238 -21.43 13.39 -14.72
C ALA A 238 -20.86 13.37 -13.28
N LEU A 239 -20.10 12.34 -12.88
CA LEU A 239 -19.53 12.19 -11.53
C LEU A 239 -18.36 13.15 -11.21
N ALA A 240 -18.09 14.14 -12.07
CA ALA A 240 -16.92 15.02 -12.00
C ALA A 240 -16.65 15.66 -10.61
N SER A 241 -17.68 15.97 -9.82
CA SER A 241 -17.56 16.56 -8.48
C SER A 241 -17.46 15.52 -7.34
N ARG A 242 -17.85 14.27 -7.60
CA ARG A 242 -17.96 13.18 -6.62
C ARG A 242 -16.85 12.14 -6.76
N ALA A 243 -16.29 11.99 -7.97
CA ALA A 243 -15.19 11.09 -8.26
C ALA A 243 -13.99 11.39 -7.36
N TYR A 244 -13.49 10.37 -6.67
CA TYR A 244 -12.37 10.45 -5.74
C TYR A 244 -11.18 9.61 -6.21
N VAL A 245 -11.44 8.40 -6.69
CA VAL A 245 -10.44 7.55 -7.37
C VAL A 245 -11.00 7.12 -8.71
N LEU A 246 -10.22 7.30 -9.76
CA LEU A 246 -10.51 6.78 -11.09
C LEU A 246 -9.66 5.54 -11.33
N VAL A 247 -10.28 4.46 -11.79
CA VAL A 247 -9.61 3.19 -12.09
C VAL A 247 -9.69 2.99 -13.60
N TYR A 248 -8.52 3.00 -14.22
CA TYR A 248 -8.31 2.91 -15.65
C TYR A 248 -7.62 1.59 -15.99
N ARG A 249 -7.98 0.99 -17.12
CA ARG A 249 -7.37 -0.22 -17.66
C ARG A 249 -6.64 0.10 -18.95
N LYS A 250 -5.40 -0.36 -19.07
CA LYS A 250 -4.58 -0.19 -20.27
C LYS A 250 -5.24 -0.90 -21.44
N GLN A 251 -5.33 -0.22 -22.60
CA GLN A 251 -6.05 -0.72 -23.76
C GLN A 251 -5.13 -1.03 -24.92
N ASN A 252 -5.17 -2.28 -25.38
CA ASN A 252 -4.46 -2.72 -26.57
C ASN A 252 -5.45 -3.37 -27.54
N GLU A 253 -5.85 -2.61 -28.56
CA GLU A 253 -6.82 -3.07 -29.55
C GLU A 253 -6.38 -4.35 -30.28
N ASN A 254 -5.07 -4.58 -30.39
CA ASN A 254 -4.52 -5.75 -31.07
C ASN A 254 -4.80 -7.08 -30.36
N ILE A 255 -5.16 -7.08 -29.06
CA ILE A 255 -5.45 -8.31 -28.32
C ILE A 255 -6.92 -8.75 -28.45
N ALA A 256 -7.83 -7.85 -28.84
CA ALA A 256 -9.26 -8.14 -28.89
C ALA A 256 -9.62 -9.26 -29.88
N PRO A 257 -9.08 -9.31 -31.12
CA PRO A 257 -9.33 -10.41 -32.04
C PRO A 257 -8.90 -11.77 -31.49
N LEU A 258 -7.74 -11.80 -30.81
CA LEU A 258 -7.22 -13.03 -30.19
C LEU A 258 -8.14 -13.51 -29.05
N ARG A 259 -8.68 -12.59 -28.23
CA ARG A 259 -9.65 -12.95 -27.19
C ARG A 259 -10.93 -13.55 -27.76
N MET A 260 -11.50 -12.95 -28.81
CA MET A 260 -12.69 -13.50 -29.47
C MET A 260 -12.43 -14.90 -30.05
N GLN A 261 -11.26 -15.11 -30.66
CA GLN A 261 -10.87 -16.43 -31.17
C GLN A 261 -10.75 -17.46 -30.04
N VAL A 262 -10.13 -17.08 -28.92
CA VAL A 262 -9.97 -17.96 -27.75
C VAL A 262 -11.32 -18.28 -27.13
N ASP A 263 -12.21 -17.30 -26.94
CA ASP A 263 -13.55 -17.52 -26.38
C ASP A 263 -14.38 -18.50 -27.22
N SER A 264 -14.27 -18.41 -28.55
CA SER A 264 -14.89 -19.36 -29.49
C SER A 264 -14.36 -20.79 -29.27
N LEU A 265 -13.03 -20.96 -29.21
CA LEU A 265 -12.39 -22.26 -29.02
C LEU A 265 -12.68 -22.87 -27.63
N LEU A 266 -12.78 -22.04 -26.60
CA LEU A 266 -13.17 -22.49 -25.26
C LEU A 266 -14.64 -22.93 -25.22
N SER A 267 -15.51 -22.24 -25.95
CA SER A 267 -16.92 -22.63 -26.08
C SER A 267 -17.07 -23.97 -26.80
N GLU A 268 -16.26 -24.25 -27.83
CA GLU A 268 -16.22 -25.55 -28.51
C GLU A 268 -15.79 -26.70 -27.57
N LEU A 269 -14.84 -26.46 -26.67
CA LEU A 269 -14.38 -27.47 -25.70
C LEU A 269 -15.52 -27.91 -24.78
N SER A 270 -16.30 -26.96 -24.27
CA SER A 270 -17.45 -27.21 -23.39
C SER A 270 -18.51 -28.11 -24.04
N LEU A 271 -18.56 -28.16 -25.38
CA LEU A 271 -19.51 -28.97 -26.15
C LEU A 271 -18.95 -30.34 -26.54
N SER A 272 -17.63 -30.55 -26.49
CA SER A 272 -16.99 -31.78 -26.93
C SER A 272 -16.71 -32.72 -25.74
N SER A 273 -17.17 -33.96 -25.80
CA SER A 273 -16.93 -34.95 -24.74
C SER A 273 -15.53 -35.58 -24.75
N SER A 274 -14.63 -35.13 -25.64
CA SER A 274 -13.29 -35.71 -25.80
C SER A 274 -12.23 -34.89 -25.06
N MET A 275 -11.77 -35.44 -23.93
CA MET A 275 -10.67 -34.88 -23.12
C MET A 275 -9.27 -35.07 -23.75
N ALA A 276 -9.17 -35.68 -24.93
CA ALA A 276 -7.88 -36.18 -25.46
C ALA A 276 -6.90 -35.08 -25.90
N ASN A 277 -7.29 -33.79 -25.88
CA ASN A 277 -6.50 -32.68 -26.40
C ASN A 277 -6.53 -31.43 -25.53
N SER A 278 -6.70 -31.56 -24.21
CA SER A 278 -6.64 -30.43 -23.28
C SER A 278 -5.25 -30.25 -22.64
N VAL A 279 -5.03 -29.06 -22.10
CA VAL A 279 -3.81 -28.64 -21.41
C VAL A 279 -4.23 -27.79 -20.20
N TRP A 280 -3.52 -27.92 -19.09
CA TRP A 280 -3.71 -27.11 -17.90
C TRP A 280 -2.84 -25.85 -17.96
N ILE A 281 -3.45 -24.72 -17.60
CA ILE A 281 -2.79 -23.42 -17.48
C ILE A 281 -3.17 -22.75 -16.17
N GLY A 282 -2.32 -21.87 -15.64
CA GLY A 282 -2.59 -21.15 -14.40
C GLY A 282 -3.80 -20.22 -14.53
N ARG A 283 -4.75 -20.29 -13.59
CA ARG A 283 -5.93 -19.41 -13.52
C ARG A 283 -5.53 -17.95 -13.50
N ARG A 284 -4.43 -17.65 -12.82
CA ARG A 284 -3.89 -16.30 -12.75
C ARG A 284 -3.47 -15.80 -14.13
N TRP A 285 -2.78 -16.62 -14.92
CA TRP A 285 -2.34 -16.22 -16.25
C TRP A 285 -3.51 -16.05 -17.23
N ILE A 286 -4.45 -17.00 -17.27
CA ILE A 286 -5.63 -16.87 -18.13
C ILE A 286 -6.49 -15.65 -17.76
N THR A 287 -6.59 -15.34 -16.46
CA THR A 287 -7.24 -14.10 -15.98
C THR A 287 -6.52 -12.87 -16.50
N ARG A 288 -5.18 -12.84 -16.49
CA ARG A 288 -4.41 -11.74 -17.09
C ARG A 288 -4.65 -11.64 -18.59
N PHE A 289 -4.69 -12.75 -19.33
CA PHE A 289 -4.95 -12.74 -20.76
C PHE A 289 -6.26 -12.02 -21.10
N PHE A 290 -7.31 -12.27 -20.32
CA PHE A 290 -8.62 -11.65 -20.53
C PHE A 290 -8.74 -10.19 -20.06
N ASN A 291 -7.86 -9.74 -19.17
CA ASN A 291 -8.00 -8.42 -18.54
C ASN A 291 -6.87 -7.44 -18.86
N PHE A 292 -5.67 -7.91 -19.20
CA PHE A 292 -4.50 -7.05 -19.38
C PHE A 292 -4.20 -6.83 -20.86
N SER A 293 -3.66 -5.66 -21.18
CA SER A 293 -3.15 -5.32 -22.51
C SER A 293 -1.96 -6.21 -22.91
N ASP A 294 -1.19 -6.65 -21.92
CA ASP A 294 -0.13 -7.66 -22.03
C ASP A 294 -0.16 -8.62 -20.81
N PRO A 295 -0.54 -9.90 -20.99
CA PRO A 295 -0.47 -10.89 -19.92
C PRO A 295 0.96 -11.36 -19.60
N GLY A 296 1.95 -11.02 -20.43
CA GLY A 296 3.30 -11.55 -20.36
C GLY A 296 3.40 -13.04 -20.73
N PRO A 297 4.60 -13.62 -20.64
CA PRO A 297 4.82 -15.03 -20.97
C PRO A 297 3.96 -15.97 -20.10
N VAL A 298 3.48 -17.05 -20.72
CA VAL A 298 2.76 -18.12 -20.00
C VAL A 298 3.68 -18.66 -18.91
N ASN A 299 3.19 -18.67 -17.67
CA ASN A 299 3.87 -19.27 -16.54
C ASN A 299 2.86 -20.03 -15.69
N ASN A 300 3.28 -21.22 -15.26
CA ASN A 300 2.48 -22.12 -14.44
C ASN A 300 3.10 -22.28 -13.02
N GLU A 301 3.98 -21.35 -12.63
CA GLU A 301 4.69 -21.37 -11.34
C GLU A 301 3.77 -21.11 -10.14
N ASP A 302 2.56 -20.59 -10.36
CA ASP A 302 1.55 -20.41 -9.34
C ASP A 302 1.16 -21.77 -8.73
N PHE A 303 1.00 -22.81 -9.54
CA PHE A 303 0.63 -24.15 -9.08
C PHE A 303 1.72 -25.22 -9.22
N LEU A 304 2.73 -25.03 -10.07
CA LEU A 304 3.83 -25.98 -10.23
C LEU A 304 4.95 -25.73 -9.22
N CYS A 305 5.50 -26.80 -8.65
CA CYS A 305 6.76 -26.76 -7.93
C CYS A 305 7.95 -26.84 -8.90
N ASN A 306 9.17 -26.67 -8.38
CA ASN A 306 10.40 -26.74 -9.17
C ASN A 306 10.66 -28.12 -9.82
N HIS A 307 9.96 -29.17 -9.38
CA HIS A 307 10.02 -30.49 -10.00
C HIS A 307 9.10 -30.62 -11.23
N GLY A 308 8.29 -29.59 -11.55
CA GLY A 308 7.37 -29.60 -12.69
C GLY A 308 6.00 -30.25 -12.42
N TYR A 309 5.68 -30.51 -11.15
CA TYR A 309 4.42 -31.13 -10.72
C TYR A 309 3.61 -30.22 -9.81
N PHE A 310 2.35 -30.54 -9.58
CA PHE A 310 1.45 -29.72 -8.75
C PHE A 310 1.92 -29.66 -7.29
N LYS A 311 1.90 -28.47 -6.69
CA LYS A 311 2.27 -28.24 -5.28
C LYS A 311 1.30 -28.97 -4.34
N PRO A 312 1.77 -29.89 -3.48
CA PRO A 312 0.88 -30.67 -2.62
C PRO A 312 0.00 -29.83 -1.68
N LEU A 313 0.51 -28.71 -1.19
CA LEU A 313 -0.23 -27.81 -0.28
C LEU A 313 -1.42 -27.10 -0.93
N LEU A 314 -1.46 -27.04 -2.27
CA LEU A 314 -2.55 -26.41 -3.01
C LEU A 314 -3.54 -27.44 -3.57
N TRP A 315 -3.28 -28.75 -3.39
CA TRP A 315 -3.96 -29.82 -4.13
C TRP A 315 -5.46 -29.92 -3.84
N GLU A 316 -5.86 -29.76 -2.58
CA GLU A 316 -7.26 -29.80 -2.17
C GLU A 316 -8.09 -28.69 -2.81
N HIS A 317 -7.46 -27.54 -3.09
CA HIS A 317 -8.06 -26.38 -3.75
C HIS A 317 -7.52 -26.20 -5.17
N ARG A 318 -7.08 -27.28 -5.83
CA ARG A 318 -6.40 -27.18 -7.14
C ARG A 318 -7.20 -26.42 -8.18
N ASP A 319 -8.52 -26.56 -8.14
CA ASP A 319 -9.44 -25.96 -9.09
C ASP A 319 -9.43 -24.44 -9.00
N ASP A 320 -8.94 -23.81 -7.92
CA ASP A 320 -8.74 -22.36 -7.81
C ASP A 320 -7.49 -21.86 -8.54
N PHE A 321 -6.57 -22.76 -8.87
CA PHE A 321 -5.26 -22.41 -9.44
C PHE A 321 -5.11 -22.80 -10.90
N VAL A 322 -5.88 -23.77 -11.39
CA VAL A 322 -5.76 -24.24 -12.78
C VAL A 322 -7.02 -23.99 -13.61
N PHE A 323 -6.80 -23.85 -14.91
CA PHE A 323 -7.83 -23.74 -15.92
C PHE A 323 -7.50 -24.71 -17.06
N GLU A 324 -8.49 -25.45 -17.55
CA GLU A 324 -8.32 -26.38 -18.66
C GLU A 324 -8.59 -25.66 -19.98
N ILE A 325 -7.69 -25.79 -20.95
CA ILE A 325 -7.83 -25.20 -22.29
C ILE A 325 -7.54 -26.22 -23.39
N PRO A 326 -8.08 -26.04 -24.60
CA PRO A 326 -7.68 -26.84 -25.76
C PRO A 326 -6.20 -26.65 -26.09
N THR A 327 -5.54 -27.70 -26.58
CA THR A 327 -4.15 -27.63 -27.09
C THR A 327 -4.00 -26.58 -28.19
N LYS A 328 -5.05 -26.35 -29.01
CA LYS A 328 -5.06 -25.26 -30.00
C LYS A 328 -4.88 -23.89 -29.36
N VAL A 329 -5.60 -23.62 -28.25
CA VAL A 329 -5.48 -22.36 -27.50
C VAL A 329 -4.10 -22.24 -26.86
N TRP A 330 -3.58 -23.33 -26.29
CA TRP A 330 -2.21 -23.36 -25.78
C TRP A 330 -1.18 -22.97 -26.84
N ASN A 331 -1.26 -23.54 -28.05
CA ASN A 331 -0.35 -23.23 -29.14
C ASN A 331 -0.41 -21.74 -29.54
N LEU A 332 -1.62 -21.16 -29.61
CA LEU A 332 -1.80 -19.73 -29.87
C LEU A 332 -1.13 -18.87 -28.79
N PHE A 333 -1.25 -19.25 -27.51
CA PHE A 333 -0.62 -18.51 -26.41
C PHE A 333 0.91 -18.59 -26.47
N ILE A 334 1.48 -19.76 -26.73
CA ILE A 334 2.93 -19.92 -26.81
C ILE A 334 3.50 -19.22 -28.04
N GLU A 335 2.83 -19.29 -29.19
CA GLU A 335 3.23 -18.56 -30.39
C GLU A 335 3.23 -17.04 -30.16
N ARG A 336 2.23 -16.52 -29.45
CA ARG A 336 2.06 -15.08 -29.26
C ARG A 336 2.87 -14.51 -28.08
N PHE A 337 2.92 -15.21 -26.96
CA PHE A 337 3.46 -14.70 -25.69
C PHE A 337 4.67 -15.49 -25.18
N GLY A 338 4.94 -16.68 -25.74
CA GLY A 338 5.99 -17.57 -25.26
C GLY A 338 5.72 -18.10 -23.84
N GLY A 339 6.77 -18.64 -23.22
CA GLY A 339 6.74 -19.17 -21.87
C GLY A 339 6.54 -20.70 -21.81
N GLY A 340 5.87 -21.17 -20.75
CA GLY A 340 5.68 -22.59 -20.43
C GLY A 340 5.80 -22.86 -18.93
N PRO A 341 5.98 -24.13 -18.52
CA PRO A 341 5.93 -25.35 -19.34
C PRO A 341 4.49 -25.79 -19.65
N MET A 342 4.32 -26.61 -20.68
CA MET A 342 3.04 -27.25 -21.01
C MET A 342 2.71 -28.36 -20.01
N VAL A 343 1.49 -28.35 -19.46
CA VAL A 343 1.04 -29.33 -18.48
C VAL A 343 -0.13 -30.13 -19.06
N ARG A 344 0.13 -31.37 -19.52
CA ARG A 344 -0.91 -32.26 -20.06
C ARG A 344 -1.64 -33.04 -18.96
N THR A 345 -0.90 -33.45 -17.94
CA THR A 345 -1.42 -34.23 -16.81
C THR A 345 -1.22 -33.44 -15.53
N LEU A 346 -2.26 -33.44 -14.69
CA LEU A 346 -2.22 -32.77 -13.40
C LEU A 346 -1.97 -33.80 -12.31
N GLU A 347 -0.75 -33.84 -11.80
CA GLU A 347 -0.34 -34.80 -10.76
C GLU A 347 0.32 -34.07 -9.59
N VAL A 348 0.02 -34.53 -8.38
CA VAL A 348 0.66 -34.03 -7.17
C VAL A 348 2.13 -34.44 -7.14
N CYS A 349 3.01 -33.50 -6.80
CA CYS A 349 4.45 -33.76 -6.71
C CYS A 349 4.77 -34.77 -5.59
N ALA A 350 5.17 -35.99 -5.96
CA ALA A 350 5.57 -37.03 -5.00
C ALA A 350 6.77 -36.60 -4.14
N THR A 351 7.78 -35.97 -4.75
CA THR A 351 8.97 -35.45 -4.05
C THR A 351 8.58 -34.42 -3.00
N CYS A 352 7.85 -33.36 -3.36
CA CYS A 352 7.41 -32.36 -2.39
C CYS A 352 6.49 -32.96 -1.32
N LYS A 353 5.64 -33.93 -1.68
CA LYS A 353 4.77 -34.63 -0.72
C LYS A 353 5.59 -35.41 0.30
N SER A 354 6.64 -36.10 -0.13
CA SER A 354 7.58 -36.79 0.79
C SER A 354 8.33 -35.81 1.68
N THR A 355 8.80 -34.67 1.16
CA THR A 355 9.45 -33.63 1.96
C THR A 355 8.51 -33.07 3.02
N LEU A 356 7.24 -32.82 2.68
CA LEU A 356 6.23 -32.35 3.63
C LEU A 356 5.93 -33.39 4.72
N ARG A 357 5.84 -34.67 4.36
CA ARG A 357 5.68 -35.76 5.35
C ARG A 357 6.87 -35.83 6.31
N ALA A 358 8.09 -35.80 5.78
CA ALA A 358 9.30 -35.80 6.61
C ALA A 358 9.39 -34.55 7.51
N LEU A 359 8.94 -33.39 7.02
CA LEU A 359 8.83 -32.19 7.85
C LEU A 359 7.79 -32.34 8.96
N ASP A 360 6.65 -32.96 8.68
CA ASP A 360 5.62 -33.20 9.69
C ASP A 360 6.08 -34.19 10.76
N GLU A 361 6.70 -35.31 10.35
CA GLU A 361 7.33 -36.26 11.26
C GLU A 361 8.37 -35.59 12.16
N ARG A 362 9.19 -34.70 11.59
CA ARG A 362 10.16 -33.89 12.35
C ARG A 362 9.47 -33.00 13.38
N ARG A 363 8.38 -32.30 13.02
CA ARG A 363 7.63 -31.44 13.95
C ARG A 363 7.06 -32.23 15.11
N GLN A 364 6.43 -33.36 14.80
CA GLN A 364 5.85 -34.25 15.82
C GLN A 364 6.93 -34.76 16.77
N TYR A 365 8.09 -35.20 16.23
CA TYR A 365 9.23 -35.63 17.04
C TYR A 365 9.77 -34.51 17.94
N GLU A 366 10.08 -33.34 17.37
CA GLU A 366 10.63 -32.20 18.13
C GLU A 366 9.66 -31.75 19.23
N ARG A 367 8.36 -31.69 18.94
CA ARG A 367 7.33 -31.35 19.93
C ARG A 367 7.26 -32.39 21.06
N ALA A 368 7.15 -33.67 20.70
CA ALA A 368 7.00 -34.75 21.67
C ALA A 368 8.23 -34.85 22.59
N GLU A 369 9.43 -34.79 22.01
CA GLU A 369 10.67 -34.87 22.76
C GLU A 369 10.89 -33.64 23.65
N PHE A 370 10.58 -32.43 23.14
CA PHE A 370 10.66 -31.22 23.95
C PHE A 370 9.70 -31.27 25.16
N LEU A 371 8.46 -31.71 24.96
CA LEU A 371 7.48 -31.87 26.05
C LEU A 371 7.91 -32.95 27.05
N ARG A 372 8.50 -34.06 26.58
CA ARG A 372 9.06 -35.11 27.44
C ARG A 372 10.19 -34.57 28.30
N LEU A 373 11.15 -33.84 27.72
CA LEU A 373 12.28 -33.24 28.42
C LEU A 373 11.85 -32.15 29.41
N ARG A 374 10.79 -31.40 29.10
CA ARG A 374 10.23 -30.38 29.98
C ARG A 374 9.61 -30.97 31.27
N LYS A 375 9.14 -32.23 31.23
CA LYS A 375 8.58 -32.93 32.40
C LYS A 375 9.64 -33.50 33.35
N LEU A 376 10.91 -33.54 32.94
CA LEU A 376 11.99 -34.05 33.79
C LEU A 376 12.38 -33.04 34.88
N PRO A 377 12.91 -33.51 36.03
CA PRO A 377 13.40 -32.63 37.08
C PRO A 377 14.45 -31.64 36.55
N ILE A 378 14.27 -30.36 36.85
CA ILE A 378 15.13 -29.29 36.35
C ILE A 378 16.39 -29.22 37.21
N THR A 379 17.53 -29.61 36.66
CA THR A 379 18.85 -29.46 37.32
C THR A 379 19.52 -28.13 37.00
N SER A 380 19.27 -27.59 35.80
CA SER A 380 19.76 -26.30 35.31
C SER A 380 18.90 -25.81 34.15
N GLN A 381 18.90 -24.49 33.92
CA GLN A 381 18.13 -23.85 32.87
C GLN A 381 19.03 -23.02 31.96
N CYS A 382 18.69 -22.97 30.67
CA CYS A 382 19.32 -22.13 29.67
C CYS A 382 18.37 -21.04 29.20
N VAL A 383 18.92 -19.90 28.80
CA VAL A 383 18.17 -18.79 28.20
C VAL A 383 17.95 -19.06 26.72
N ILE A 384 16.74 -18.83 26.23
CA ILE A 384 16.45 -18.78 24.80
C ILE A 384 15.71 -17.49 24.42
N SER A 385 16.06 -16.89 23.28
CA SER A 385 15.34 -15.73 22.73
C SER A 385 13.86 -16.03 22.56
N ALA A 386 12.96 -15.24 23.15
CA ALA A 386 11.51 -15.46 23.06
C ALA A 386 11.01 -15.35 21.60
N LYS A 387 11.65 -14.49 20.80
CA LYS A 387 11.39 -14.37 19.36
C LYS A 387 11.73 -15.66 18.61
N TRP A 388 12.91 -16.21 18.86
CA TRP A 388 13.33 -17.46 18.23
C TRP A 388 12.45 -18.62 18.70
N PHE A 389 12.20 -18.69 20.01
CA PHE A 389 11.38 -19.73 20.62
C PHE A 389 9.94 -19.71 20.09
N SER A 390 9.33 -18.53 19.97
CA SER A 390 8.02 -18.37 19.35
C SER A 390 8.01 -18.83 17.88
N SER A 391 9.07 -18.54 17.12
CA SER A 391 9.19 -19.08 15.76
C SER A 391 9.26 -20.62 15.79
N TRP A 392 10.07 -21.21 16.66
CA TRP A 392 10.13 -22.66 16.79
C TRP A 392 8.77 -23.27 17.18
N VAL A 393 8.06 -22.68 18.15
CA VAL A 393 6.70 -23.11 18.55
C VAL A 393 5.75 -23.08 17.34
N ASN A 394 5.69 -21.96 16.61
CA ASN A 394 4.86 -21.85 15.41
C ASN A 394 5.22 -22.91 14.35
N PHE A 395 6.48 -23.31 14.25
CA PHE A 395 6.89 -24.38 13.32
C PHE A 395 6.38 -25.75 13.78
N VAL A 396 6.61 -26.13 15.03
CA VAL A 396 6.18 -27.45 15.55
C VAL A 396 4.67 -27.57 15.72
N GLU A 397 3.96 -26.45 15.85
CA GLU A 397 2.49 -26.38 15.81
C GLU A 397 1.91 -26.37 14.40
N GLY A 398 2.74 -26.27 13.35
CA GLY A 398 2.30 -26.26 11.97
C GLY A 398 1.76 -24.92 11.47
N HIS A 399 1.79 -23.86 12.28
CA HIS A 399 1.42 -22.49 11.89
C HIS A 399 2.37 -21.90 10.83
N GLN A 400 3.61 -22.39 10.73
CA GLN A 400 4.55 -22.05 9.66
C GLN A 400 5.20 -23.28 9.04
N ILE A 401 5.46 -23.21 7.73
CA ILE A 401 6.02 -24.35 6.98
C ILE A 401 7.52 -24.49 7.27
N ASN A 402 8.24 -23.38 7.20
CA ASN A 402 9.70 -23.38 7.30
C ASN A 402 10.14 -23.46 8.78
N PRO A 403 11.16 -24.28 9.09
CA PRO A 403 11.76 -24.29 10.41
C PRO A 403 12.44 -22.95 10.72
N PRO A 404 12.60 -22.59 12.01
CA PRO A 404 13.42 -21.45 12.37
C PRO A 404 14.88 -21.69 11.91
N GLY A 405 15.61 -20.59 11.68
CA GLY A 405 17.04 -20.63 11.44
C GLY A 405 17.83 -21.00 12.72
N PRO A 406 19.17 -20.85 12.71
CA PRO A 406 19.99 -21.08 13.90
C PRO A 406 19.52 -20.25 15.10
N ILE A 407 19.72 -20.75 16.33
CA ILE A 407 19.34 -20.03 17.56
C ILE A 407 20.11 -18.69 17.62
N THR A 408 19.40 -17.57 17.75
CA THR A 408 19.99 -16.22 17.81
C THR A 408 19.83 -15.58 19.18
N ASN A 409 20.58 -16.07 20.17
CA ASN A 409 20.57 -15.45 21.49
C ASN A 409 21.27 -14.08 21.54
N LEU A 410 21.92 -13.64 20.45
CA LEU A 410 22.47 -12.27 20.32
C LEU A 410 21.39 -11.17 20.30
N ASP A 411 20.13 -11.54 20.12
CA ASP A 411 19.01 -10.61 20.25
C ASP A 411 18.73 -10.24 21.72
N VAL A 412 19.16 -11.12 22.66
CA VAL A 412 18.91 -11.01 24.10
C VAL A 412 20.20 -10.87 24.93
N LEU A 413 21.35 -11.26 24.37
CA LEU A 413 22.65 -11.25 25.03
C LEU A 413 23.64 -10.38 24.25
N ASP A 414 24.27 -9.44 24.94
CA ASP A 414 25.38 -8.66 24.41
C ASP A 414 26.71 -9.27 24.88
N PRO A 415 27.68 -9.46 23.97
CA PRO A 415 29.01 -9.94 24.33
C PRO A 415 29.77 -8.89 25.14
N VAL A 416 30.38 -9.31 26.23
CA VAL A 416 31.20 -8.48 27.13
C VAL A 416 32.61 -9.08 27.22
N PRO A 417 33.68 -8.28 27.21
CA PRO A 417 35.03 -8.78 27.38
C PRO A 417 35.18 -9.50 28.73
N SER A 418 35.70 -10.73 28.70
CA SER A 418 36.00 -11.50 29.90
C SER A 418 37.40 -11.21 30.43
N SER A 419 37.59 -11.27 31.76
CA SER A 419 38.91 -11.28 32.39
C SER A 419 39.61 -12.65 32.35
N ASP A 420 38.90 -13.70 31.93
CA ASP A 420 39.42 -15.06 31.86
C ASP A 420 40.02 -15.38 30.47
N SER A 421 41.32 -15.66 30.45
CA SER A 421 42.09 -16.02 29.25
C SER A 421 41.60 -17.30 28.52
N LYS A 422 40.78 -18.15 29.16
CA LYS A 422 40.20 -19.36 28.53
C LYS A 422 38.85 -19.13 27.84
N HIS A 423 38.10 -18.10 28.23
CA HIS A 423 36.80 -17.75 27.67
C HIS A 423 36.75 -16.25 27.41
N PRO A 424 37.14 -15.78 26.20
CA PRO A 424 37.38 -14.35 25.94
C PRO A 424 36.13 -13.46 25.97
N LEU A 425 34.94 -14.06 25.98
CA LEU A 425 33.65 -13.34 25.99
C LEU A 425 32.75 -13.90 27.09
N THR A 426 32.25 -13.01 27.95
CA THR A 426 31.06 -13.24 28.78
C THR A 426 29.85 -12.59 28.11
N TYR A 427 28.65 -12.81 28.65
CA TYR A 427 27.42 -12.24 28.08
C TYR A 427 26.61 -11.55 29.16
N GLN A 428 26.03 -10.40 28.82
CA GLN A 428 25.08 -9.68 29.66
C GLN A 428 23.72 -9.56 28.95
N PHE A 429 22.64 -9.50 29.72
CA PHE A 429 21.32 -9.31 29.15
C PHE A 429 21.13 -7.90 28.57
N ARG A 430 20.56 -7.83 27.38
CA ARG A 430 20.14 -6.57 26.77
C ARG A 430 18.90 -6.05 27.48
N ARG A 431 18.86 -4.75 27.80
CA ARG A 431 17.70 -4.15 28.48
C ARG A 431 16.44 -4.25 27.60
N GLY A 432 15.33 -4.71 28.20
CA GLY A 432 14.03 -4.84 27.53
C GLY A 432 13.94 -6.01 26.55
N SER A 433 14.93 -6.90 26.51
CA SER A 433 14.89 -8.07 25.64
C SER A 433 14.05 -9.19 26.26
N ALA A 434 13.16 -9.80 25.48
CA ALA A 434 12.31 -10.91 25.91
C ALA A 434 13.01 -12.26 25.69
N TRP A 435 13.03 -13.09 26.73
CA TRP A 435 13.65 -14.41 26.72
C TRP A 435 12.86 -15.38 27.61
N GLU A 436 13.01 -16.67 27.36
CA GLU A 436 12.35 -17.75 28.09
C GLU A 436 13.40 -18.68 28.75
N PRO A 437 13.20 -19.13 30.00
CA PRO A 437 14.01 -20.18 30.59
C PRO A 437 13.55 -21.55 30.10
N ILE A 438 14.47 -22.36 29.56
CA ILE A 438 14.22 -23.76 29.19
C ILE A 438 15.18 -24.68 29.92
N SER A 439 14.78 -25.94 30.18
CA SER A 439 15.69 -26.90 30.80
C SER A 439 16.92 -27.15 29.90
N THR A 440 18.06 -27.50 30.48
CA THR A 440 19.28 -27.80 29.71
C THR A 440 19.07 -28.93 28.69
N GLY A 441 18.25 -29.94 29.02
CA GLY A 441 17.87 -30.98 28.05
C GLY A 441 17.09 -30.43 26.84
N CYS A 442 16.11 -29.54 27.08
CA CYS A 442 15.40 -28.84 26.02
C CYS A 442 16.35 -27.98 25.16
N TRP A 443 17.31 -27.29 25.78
CA TRP A 443 18.33 -26.53 25.06
C TRP A 443 19.19 -27.43 24.16
N GLU A 444 19.68 -28.55 24.68
CA GLU A 444 20.51 -29.49 23.92
C GLU A 444 19.79 -30.07 22.71
N LEU A 445 18.50 -30.43 22.85
CA LEU A 445 17.65 -30.87 21.73
C LEU A 445 17.62 -29.80 20.63
N LEU A 446 17.28 -28.55 20.98
CA LEU A 446 17.15 -27.47 20.01
C LEU A 446 18.51 -27.09 19.42
N PHE A 447 19.55 -27.00 20.24
CA PHE A 447 20.90 -26.69 19.79
C PHE A 447 21.45 -27.75 18.84
N LYS A 448 21.18 -29.04 19.09
CA LYS A 448 21.58 -30.12 18.18
C LYS A 448 20.88 -30.04 16.82
N SER A 449 19.61 -29.65 16.80
CA SER A 449 18.81 -29.58 15.57
C SER A 449 19.03 -28.30 14.76
N TYR A 450 19.34 -27.18 15.42
CA TYR A 450 19.36 -25.85 14.80
C TYR A 450 20.72 -25.14 14.87
N GLY A 451 21.60 -25.54 15.81
CA GLY A 451 22.85 -24.83 16.08
C GLY A 451 22.63 -23.39 16.55
N GLY A 452 23.64 -22.54 16.35
CA GLY A 452 23.59 -21.12 16.72
C GLY A 452 24.17 -20.84 18.10
N GLY A 453 23.54 -19.94 18.85
CA GLY A 453 23.96 -19.53 20.20
C GLY A 453 23.87 -18.02 20.42
N PRO A 454 24.57 -17.48 21.43
CA PRO A 454 25.37 -18.19 22.43
C PRO A 454 24.53 -18.95 23.47
N THR A 455 25.08 -20.03 24.03
CA THR A 455 24.51 -20.72 25.20
C THR A 455 24.76 -19.89 26.46
N TYR A 456 23.71 -19.70 27.26
CA TYR A 456 23.81 -19.04 28.57
C TYR A 456 23.00 -19.84 29.60
N VAL A 457 23.69 -20.39 30.59
CA VAL A 457 23.10 -21.17 31.68
C VAL A 457 22.76 -20.22 32.82
N LEU A 458 21.53 -20.26 33.31
CA LEU A 458 21.10 -19.47 34.45
C LEU A 458 21.78 -20.00 35.73
N PRO A 459 22.26 -19.13 36.62
CA PRO A 459 22.82 -19.54 37.91
C PRO A 459 21.76 -20.31 38.72
N VAL A 460 22.15 -21.47 39.28
CA VAL A 460 21.30 -22.22 40.21
C VAL A 460 21.11 -21.36 41.47
N ILE A 461 19.89 -20.92 41.75
CA ILE A 461 19.57 -20.27 43.01
C ILE A 461 19.61 -21.36 44.09
N SER A 462 20.68 -21.44 44.87
CA SER A 462 20.68 -22.21 46.11
C SER A 462 19.76 -21.52 47.10
N SER A 463 18.51 -21.96 47.21
CA SER A 463 17.64 -21.54 48.31
C SER A 463 18.18 -22.14 49.61
N SER A 464 18.99 -21.36 50.35
CA SER A 464 19.12 -21.57 51.79
C SER A 464 17.80 -21.18 52.46
N PRO A 465 17.26 -21.97 53.39
CA PRO A 465 16.02 -21.64 54.08
C PRO A 465 16.29 -20.51 55.07
N SER A 466 16.01 -19.26 54.67
CA SER A 466 15.94 -18.15 55.61
C SER A 466 14.56 -18.14 56.25
N THR A 467 14.49 -18.67 57.47
CA THR A 467 13.44 -18.38 58.44
C THR A 467 13.27 -16.88 58.59
N ALA A 468 12.14 -16.36 58.11
CA ALA A 468 11.59 -15.09 58.55
C ALA A 468 10.09 -15.30 58.71
N THR A 469 9.69 -15.65 59.94
CA THR A 469 8.36 -15.36 60.46
C THR A 469 8.05 -13.89 60.22
N LEU A 470 6.85 -13.57 59.75
CA LEU A 470 5.95 -12.52 60.27
C LEU A 470 4.62 -12.60 59.47
N ASP A 471 3.62 -13.08 60.20
CA ASP A 471 2.22 -12.62 60.25
C ASP A 471 1.25 -12.90 59.09
N ASP A 472 0.41 -13.90 59.37
CA ASP A 472 -1.04 -14.00 59.16
C ASP A 472 -1.76 -12.74 58.66
N GLU A 473 -2.51 -12.85 57.55
CA GLU A 473 -3.98 -12.73 57.58
C GLU A 473 -4.59 -12.90 56.17
N ASN A 474 -5.50 -13.88 56.08
CA ASN A 474 -6.78 -13.81 55.36
C ASN A 474 -6.83 -14.08 53.84
N ALA A 475 -7.21 -15.31 53.47
CA ALA A 475 -8.37 -15.56 52.58
C ALA A 475 -8.67 -17.07 52.52
N SER A 476 -9.87 -17.40 52.96
CA SER A 476 -10.48 -18.72 53.11
C SER A 476 -10.66 -19.52 51.82
N ASP A 477 -10.34 -20.81 51.95
CA ASP A 477 -10.92 -22.01 51.34
C ASP A 477 -12.14 -21.87 50.43
N LYS A 478 -12.07 -22.58 49.29
CA LYS A 478 -13.02 -23.64 48.94
C LYS A 478 -12.47 -24.53 47.82
N GLU A 479 -12.09 -25.75 48.18
CA GLU A 479 -12.11 -26.93 47.31
C GLU A 479 -13.55 -27.19 46.83
N VAL A 480 -13.72 -27.58 45.56
CA VAL A 480 -14.78 -28.53 45.15
C VAL A 480 -14.26 -29.33 43.94
N ASP A 481 -14.05 -30.61 44.23
CA ASP A 481 -14.18 -31.86 43.47
C ASP A 481 -14.51 -31.84 41.97
N ASP A 482 -13.72 -32.65 41.25
CA ASP A 482 -14.09 -33.37 40.04
C ASP A 482 -15.17 -34.42 40.37
N LEU A 483 -16.27 -34.42 39.63
CA LEU A 483 -17.14 -35.59 39.47
C LEU A 483 -17.56 -35.69 38.00
N ASP A 484 -17.32 -36.89 37.47
CA ASP A 484 -17.93 -37.45 36.27
C ASP A 484 -19.46 -37.35 36.32
N ASP A 485 -20.12 -37.17 35.17
CA ASP A 485 -21.24 -38.04 34.79
C ASP A 485 -21.68 -37.82 33.33
N ASP A 486 -22.15 -38.95 32.79
CA ASP A 486 -22.59 -39.27 31.45
C ASP A 486 -23.85 -38.52 30.94
N ASP A 487 -24.05 -38.67 29.62
CA ASP A 487 -25.31 -38.74 28.87
C ASP A 487 -26.40 -37.66 29.02
N GLU A 488 -26.79 -37.04 27.89
CA GLU A 488 -28.17 -37.16 27.38
C GLU A 488 -28.33 -36.63 25.94
N GLU A 489 -29.14 -37.38 25.17
CA GLU A 489 -29.61 -37.17 23.80
C GLU A 489 -30.69 -36.06 23.71
N GLU A 490 -31.19 -35.84 22.47
CA GLU A 490 -32.39 -35.07 22.07
C GLU A 490 -32.19 -33.54 21.91
N GLU A 491 -32.63 -32.85 20.85
CA GLU A 491 -33.76 -33.06 19.95
C GLU A 491 -33.53 -32.22 18.65
N GLU A 492 -33.89 -32.74 17.47
CA GLU A 492 -33.91 -32.00 16.20
C GLU A 492 -35.24 -31.24 16.04
N GLU A 493 -35.15 -29.97 15.63
CA GLU A 493 -36.25 -29.02 15.40
C GLU A 493 -37.00 -29.26 14.08
N GLU A 494 -38.29 -28.87 14.08
CA GLU A 494 -39.19 -28.66 12.92
C GLU A 494 -38.71 -27.58 11.94
#